data_AF-A0A9E3U6C1-F1
#
_entry.id   AF-A0A9E3U6C1-F1
#
_cell.length_a   1.000
_cell.length_b   1.000
_cell.length_c   1.000
_cell.angle_alpha   90.00
_cell.angle_beta   90.00
_cell.angle_gamma   90.00
#
_symmetry.space_group_name_H-M   'P 1'
#
loop_
_entity.id
_entity.type
_entity.pdbx_description
1 polymer ?
#
loop_
_entity_poly.entity_id
_entity_poly.type
_entity_poly.pdbx_seq_one_letter_code
_entity_poly.pdbx_strand_id
1 'polypeptide(L)'
;MKPSLFIFSFSCFTVIACSSTTREGFSALEPEGPGEFGETAPPPEADHFANDPPPKWCGPKNGQKPPPLPGGTEACPSDKNKPGCACDTLGEKAACWTGPRANRGLGICKDGVTTCTQISENVRGWGPCEGQALPNKGSTEGAPACKCFSAGRWKIDNVVPCTVPYPSGSAYLVSTVVDPATGKAACPDIPAGSSPPPSKPISDWSTSSLEVDCAGQYELCFELKAGDVQNPSASDCSLTKVCIDAEYTKENVTQKLANLPSWVATNTTCVQRWRTVGGYAEMSVKGLSVRCDAIDDGAGNPYVFARLSYCPEKCAITPSLPECAKCRGGGDGSF
;
A
#
# COMPACT_ATOMS: atom_id res chain seq x y z
N MET A 1 30.18 -1.88 -53.57
CA MET A 1 31.61 -1.60 -53.24
C MET A 1 31.79 -0.11 -52.96
N LYS A 2 31.91 0.24 -51.68
CA LYS A 2 32.60 1.40 -51.08
C LYS A 2 32.31 1.35 -49.57
N PRO A 3 33.32 1.29 -48.68
CA PRO A 3 33.09 1.14 -47.24
C PRO A 3 32.91 2.51 -46.59
N SER A 4 32.02 2.61 -45.58
CA SER A 4 31.96 3.75 -44.68
C SER A 4 32.57 3.37 -43.33
N LEU A 5 33.40 4.29 -42.85
CA LEU A 5 34.37 4.18 -41.78
C LEU A 5 33.68 4.31 -40.41
N PHE A 6 34.02 3.41 -39.49
CA PHE A 6 33.65 3.44 -38.08
C PHE A 6 34.40 4.55 -37.32
N ILE A 7 33.72 5.27 -36.43
CA ILE A 7 34.34 6.02 -35.32
C ILE A 7 33.68 5.55 -34.03
N PHE A 8 34.39 4.71 -33.28
CA PHE A 8 34.07 4.38 -31.89
C PHE A 8 34.79 5.37 -30.98
N SER A 9 34.04 6.14 -30.19
CA SER A 9 34.58 6.96 -29.12
C SER A 9 34.65 6.12 -27.84
N PHE A 10 35.87 5.85 -27.38
CA PHE A 10 36.18 5.18 -26.12
C PHE A 10 36.36 6.25 -25.04
N SER A 11 35.44 6.32 -24.07
CA SER A 11 35.63 7.13 -22.87
C SER A 11 36.41 6.33 -21.82
N CYS A 12 37.62 6.79 -21.56
CA CYS A 12 38.53 6.25 -20.55
C CYS A 12 38.13 6.78 -19.17
N PHE A 13 37.73 5.92 -18.23
CA PHE A 13 37.58 6.28 -16.83
C PHE A 13 38.93 6.13 -16.12
N THR A 14 39.43 7.25 -15.59
CA THR A 14 40.65 7.32 -14.78
C THR A 14 40.36 6.82 -13.37
N VAL A 15 40.99 5.72 -12.96
CA VAL A 15 41.03 5.28 -11.56
C VAL A 15 42.20 6.00 -10.89
N ILE A 16 41.88 6.84 -9.89
CA ILE A 16 42.87 7.49 -9.03
C ILE A 16 43.26 6.49 -7.94
N ALA A 17 44.50 6.02 -7.99
CA ALA A 17 45.18 5.34 -6.90
C ALA A 17 45.91 6.40 -6.05
N CYS A 18 45.68 6.41 -4.73
CA CYS A 18 46.56 7.08 -3.78
C CYS A 18 47.42 6.05 -3.05
N SER A 19 48.73 6.32 -3.07
CA SER A 19 49.82 5.51 -2.56
C SER A 19 50.13 5.81 -1.08
N SER A 20 50.63 4.76 -0.45
CA SER A 20 51.46 4.60 0.76
C SER A 20 51.94 5.81 1.56
N THR A 21 51.99 5.64 2.89
CA THR A 21 53.12 6.06 3.72
C THR A 21 53.29 5.08 4.89
N THR A 22 54.48 4.48 4.98
CA THR A 22 55.03 3.74 6.12
C THR A 22 55.60 4.73 7.14
N ARG A 23 55.54 4.44 8.46
CA ARG A 23 56.70 4.05 9.29
C ARG A 23 56.36 4.06 10.79
N GLU A 24 57.11 3.19 11.46
CA GLU A 24 57.15 2.68 12.83
C GLU A 24 57.04 3.66 14.01
N GLY A 25 56.55 3.11 15.14
CA GLY A 25 56.67 3.67 16.47
C GLY A 25 56.31 2.65 17.53
N PHE A 26 57.31 1.86 17.96
CA PHE A 26 57.27 0.96 19.12
C PHE A 26 57.29 1.81 20.40
N SER A 27 56.33 1.64 21.33
CA SER A 27 56.58 1.84 22.77
C SER A 27 55.43 1.35 23.66
N ALA A 28 55.86 0.60 24.69
CA ALA A 28 55.35 0.51 26.05
C ALA A 28 53.95 -0.09 26.29
N LEU A 29 54.00 -1.33 26.78
CA LEU A 29 53.02 -2.00 27.64
C LEU A 29 52.79 -1.19 28.92
N GLU A 30 51.53 -0.89 29.24
CA GLU A 30 51.08 -0.51 30.59
C GLU A 30 49.75 -1.24 30.91
N PRO A 31 49.47 -1.49 32.21
CA PRO A 31 48.77 -2.68 32.67
C PRO A 31 47.23 -2.56 32.69
N GLU A 32 46.62 -3.72 32.58
CA GLU A 32 45.18 -4.00 32.62
C GLU A 32 44.50 -3.39 33.86
N GLY A 33 43.56 -2.47 33.62
CA GLY A 33 42.59 -2.02 34.61
C GLY A 33 41.45 -3.04 34.78
N PRO A 34 40.83 -3.12 35.96
CA PRO A 34 39.77 -4.08 36.24
C PRO A 34 38.55 -3.79 35.36
N GLY A 35 38.08 -4.84 34.67
CA GLY A 35 36.98 -4.79 33.72
C GLY A 35 35.70 -4.18 34.30
N GLU A 36 35.33 -3.03 33.75
CA GLU A 36 34.02 -2.44 33.89
C GLU A 36 33.08 -3.17 32.92
N PHE A 37 32.37 -4.19 33.42
CA PHE A 37 31.22 -4.79 32.74
C PHE A 37 30.08 -3.78 32.75
N GLY A 38 30.21 -2.77 31.90
CA GLY A 38 29.24 -1.71 31.65
C GLY A 38 28.71 -1.79 30.22
N GLU A 39 28.32 -2.97 29.74
CA GLU A 39 27.29 -3.01 28.71
C GLU A 39 26.01 -2.52 29.39
N THR A 40 25.77 -1.20 29.31
CA THR A 40 24.42 -0.68 29.49
C THR A 40 23.55 -1.42 28.49
N ALA A 41 22.83 -2.43 28.97
CA ALA A 41 21.81 -3.10 28.22
C ALA A 41 20.96 -2.00 27.57
N PRO A 42 20.66 -2.10 26.26
CA PRO A 42 19.72 -1.17 25.65
C PRO A 42 18.47 -1.11 26.54
N PRO A 43 17.91 0.09 26.76
CA PRO A 43 16.75 0.25 27.62
C PRO A 43 15.72 -0.82 27.23
N PRO A 44 15.12 -1.53 28.21
CA PRO A 44 14.21 -2.63 27.92
C PRO A 44 13.21 -2.11 26.90
N GLU A 45 13.21 -2.72 25.72
CA GLU A 45 12.20 -2.44 24.70
C GLU A 45 10.85 -2.49 25.43
N ALA A 46 10.05 -1.44 25.27
CA ALA A 46 8.76 -1.33 25.95
C ALA A 46 8.03 -2.67 25.82
N ASP A 47 7.58 -3.27 26.93
CA ASP A 47 6.94 -4.58 26.91
C ASP A 47 5.67 -4.49 26.05
N HIS A 48 5.83 -4.78 24.76
CA HIS A 48 4.77 -4.73 23.76
C HIS A 48 3.67 -5.76 24.05
N PHE A 49 3.90 -6.68 24.99
CA PHE A 49 2.92 -7.65 25.46
C PHE A 49 2.02 -7.08 26.57
N ALA A 50 2.48 -6.10 27.35
CA ALA A 50 1.69 -5.50 28.43
C ALA A 50 0.49 -4.66 27.94
N ASN A 51 0.48 -4.28 26.66
CA ASN A 51 -0.58 -3.50 26.03
C ASN A 51 -1.20 -4.22 24.82
N ASP A 52 -1.17 -5.55 24.80
CA ASP A 52 -1.70 -6.35 23.69
C ASP A 52 -3.04 -7.01 24.07
N PRO A 53 -4.16 -6.27 24.00
CA PRO A 53 -5.46 -6.81 24.37
C PRO A 53 -5.81 -8.03 23.50
N PRO A 54 -6.64 -8.95 24.02
CA PRO A 54 -7.18 -10.03 23.20
C PRO A 54 -7.83 -9.47 21.93
N PRO A 55 -7.78 -10.19 20.79
CA PRO A 55 -8.39 -9.75 19.56
C PRO A 55 -9.86 -9.41 19.79
N LYS A 56 -10.26 -8.15 19.58
CA LYS A 56 -11.67 -7.79 19.51
C LYS A 56 -12.23 -8.37 18.22
N TRP A 57 -13.52 -8.68 18.19
CA TRP A 57 -14.18 -9.20 17.00
C TRP A 57 -15.33 -8.27 16.63
N CYS A 58 -15.17 -7.60 15.50
CA CYS A 58 -16.19 -6.80 14.82
C CYS A 58 -16.58 -7.47 13.49
N GLY A 59 -16.59 -8.80 13.47
CA GLY A 59 -16.79 -9.60 12.26
C GLY A 59 -18.05 -9.26 11.45
N PRO A 60 -18.16 -9.86 10.24
CA PRO A 60 -19.22 -9.54 9.30
C PRO A 60 -20.62 -9.70 9.91
N LYS A 61 -21.58 -8.89 9.43
CA LYS A 61 -22.96 -8.85 9.98
C LYS A 61 -23.70 -10.19 9.82
N ASN A 62 -23.17 -11.10 9.01
CA ASN A 62 -23.72 -12.41 8.71
C ASN A 62 -23.52 -13.47 9.82
N GLY A 63 -23.08 -13.08 11.02
CA GLY A 63 -23.11 -13.95 12.20
C GLY A 63 -21.95 -14.93 12.33
N GLN A 64 -20.82 -14.66 11.67
CA GLN A 64 -19.62 -15.46 11.82
C GLN A 64 -19.09 -15.38 13.27
N LYS A 65 -18.99 -16.54 13.93
CA LYS A 65 -18.54 -16.63 15.33
C LYS A 65 -17.08 -16.14 15.42
N PRO A 66 -16.71 -15.39 16.48
CA PRO A 66 -15.32 -15.01 16.71
C PRO A 66 -14.41 -16.25 16.72
N PRO A 67 -13.18 -16.14 16.18
CA PRO A 67 -12.20 -17.19 16.33
C PRO A 67 -11.95 -17.46 17.82
N PRO A 68 -11.63 -18.72 18.20
CA PRO A 68 -11.30 -19.02 19.59
C PRO A 68 -10.12 -18.15 20.03
N LEU A 69 -10.22 -17.61 21.25
CA LEU A 69 -9.13 -16.85 21.82
C LEU A 69 -7.87 -17.71 21.89
N PRO A 70 -6.68 -17.15 21.58
CA PRO A 70 -5.44 -17.84 21.82
C PRO A 70 -5.34 -18.34 23.27
N GLY A 71 -4.81 -19.55 23.45
CA GLY A 71 -4.52 -20.09 24.78
C GLY A 71 -3.36 -19.35 25.47
N GLY A 72 -3.09 -19.74 26.72
CA GLY A 72 -2.00 -19.19 27.52
C GLY A 72 -2.45 -18.12 28.51
N THR A 73 -1.47 -17.40 29.09
CA THR A 73 -1.72 -16.28 30.02
C THR A 73 -1.39 -14.97 29.33
N GLU A 74 -1.83 -13.84 29.90
CA GLU A 74 -1.45 -12.50 29.40
C GLU A 74 0.07 -12.30 29.41
N ALA A 75 0.76 -12.83 30.43
CA ALA A 75 2.22 -12.80 30.53
C ALA A 75 2.91 -13.73 29.53
N CYS A 76 2.33 -14.90 29.27
CA CYS A 76 2.84 -15.91 28.36
C CYS A 76 1.75 -16.38 27.38
N PRO A 77 1.46 -15.59 26.35
CA PRO A 77 0.48 -15.94 25.34
C PRO A 77 1.00 -17.05 24.43
N SER A 78 0.26 -18.16 24.35
CA SER A 78 0.70 -19.37 23.63
C SER A 78 0.83 -19.17 22.13
N ASP A 79 0.12 -18.21 21.54
CA ASP A 79 0.21 -17.90 20.11
C ASP A 79 1.42 -17.07 19.70
N LYS A 80 2.13 -16.46 20.67
CA LYS A 80 3.27 -15.58 20.40
C LYS A 80 4.63 -16.17 20.76
N ASN A 81 4.65 -17.23 21.58
CA ASN A 81 5.88 -17.86 22.08
C ASN A 81 6.89 -16.81 22.57
N LYS A 82 6.42 -15.96 23.51
CA LYS A 82 7.21 -14.84 24.07
C LYS A 82 8.53 -15.38 24.66
N PRO A 83 9.68 -14.73 24.37
CA PRO A 83 10.95 -15.12 24.98
C PRO A 83 10.87 -15.19 26.50
N GLY A 84 11.42 -16.26 27.08
CA GLY A 84 11.36 -16.53 28.53
C GLY A 84 10.13 -17.32 29.00
N CYS A 85 9.09 -17.47 28.18
CA CYS A 85 7.93 -18.29 28.52
C CYS A 85 8.22 -19.78 28.37
N ALA A 86 7.58 -20.60 29.20
CA ALA A 86 7.78 -22.05 29.21
C ALA A 86 7.47 -22.70 27.85
N CYS A 87 8.25 -23.73 27.53
CA CYS A 87 8.10 -24.58 26.35
C CYS A 87 8.30 -26.04 26.74
N ASP A 88 7.66 -26.95 26.00
CA ASP A 88 7.58 -28.34 26.39
C ASP A 88 8.86 -29.11 26.05
N THR A 89 9.37 -28.94 24.83
CA THR A 89 10.47 -29.76 24.30
C THR A 89 11.71 -28.93 23.99
N LEU A 90 12.85 -29.24 24.62
CA LEU A 90 14.13 -28.59 24.29
C LEU A 90 14.48 -28.78 22.81
N GLY A 91 14.90 -27.69 22.15
CA GLY A 91 15.20 -27.67 20.73
C GLY A 91 13.98 -27.57 19.81
N GLU A 92 12.76 -27.59 20.35
CA GLU A 92 11.54 -27.31 19.58
C GLU A 92 11.60 -25.91 18.97
N LYS A 93 11.11 -25.78 17.74
CA LYS A 93 11.02 -24.50 17.03
C LYS A 93 9.56 -24.13 16.84
N ALA A 94 9.24 -22.87 17.07
CA ALA A 94 7.90 -22.34 16.86
C ALA A 94 7.94 -20.93 16.25
N ALA A 95 6.85 -20.54 15.59
CA ALA A 95 6.66 -19.16 15.16
C ALA A 95 6.53 -18.25 16.38
N CYS A 96 7.18 -17.09 16.36
CA CYS A 96 7.13 -16.12 17.46
C CYS A 96 6.82 -14.72 16.95
N TRP A 97 6.27 -13.90 17.84
CA TRP A 97 5.87 -12.54 17.52
C TRP A 97 5.97 -11.66 18.77
N THR A 98 6.89 -10.68 18.77
CA THR A 98 7.03 -9.75 19.91
C THR A 98 6.22 -8.46 19.77
N GLY A 99 5.63 -8.20 18.60
CA GLY A 99 4.79 -7.03 18.38
C GLY A 99 3.34 -7.17 18.86
N PRO A 100 2.51 -6.13 18.70
CA PRO A 100 1.05 -6.21 18.91
C PRO A 100 0.38 -7.19 17.93
N ARG A 101 -0.65 -7.93 18.35
CA ARG A 101 -1.42 -8.86 17.49
C ARG A 101 -2.09 -8.16 16.32
N ALA A 102 -2.48 -6.91 16.52
CA ALA A 102 -3.09 -6.07 15.48
C ALA A 102 -2.16 -5.89 14.26
N ASN A 103 -0.85 -6.04 14.43
CA ASN A 103 0.14 -5.78 13.37
C ASN A 103 0.71 -7.08 12.75
N ARG A 104 0.33 -8.24 13.30
CA ARG A 104 0.93 -9.53 12.94
C ARG A 104 0.48 -9.96 11.55
N GLY A 105 1.44 -10.20 10.65
CA GLY A 105 1.17 -10.70 9.29
C GLY A 105 0.66 -9.65 8.31
N LEU A 106 0.77 -8.36 8.63
CA LEU A 106 0.31 -7.24 7.80
C LEU A 106 1.49 -6.50 7.18
N GLY A 107 1.42 -6.13 5.90
CA GLY A 107 2.49 -5.39 5.23
C GLY A 107 3.87 -6.07 5.31
N ILE A 108 4.86 -5.35 5.82
CA ILE A 108 6.22 -5.89 6.03
C ILE A 108 6.32 -6.82 7.25
N CYS A 109 5.32 -6.82 8.13
CA CYS A 109 5.37 -7.51 9.40
C CYS A 109 5.12 -9.00 9.26
N LYS A 110 6.03 -9.79 9.82
CA LYS A 110 5.97 -11.25 9.78
C LYS A 110 6.56 -11.85 11.03
N ASP A 111 6.07 -13.03 11.35
CA ASP A 111 6.56 -13.84 12.45
C ASP A 111 8.03 -14.20 12.26
N GLY A 112 8.74 -14.25 13.38
CA GLY A 112 10.05 -14.87 13.46
C GLY A 112 9.95 -16.34 13.84
N VAL A 113 11.12 -16.92 14.12
CA VAL A 113 11.24 -18.26 14.68
C VAL A 113 11.98 -18.18 16.00
N THR A 114 11.43 -18.84 17.03
CA THR A 114 12.10 -19.03 18.31
C THR A 114 12.41 -20.51 18.50
N THR A 115 13.44 -20.79 19.30
CA THR A 115 13.82 -22.15 19.70
C THR A 115 13.68 -22.28 21.21
N CYS A 116 13.09 -23.38 21.68
CA CYS A 116 13.01 -23.71 23.09
C CYS A 116 14.39 -24.06 23.63
N THR A 117 14.89 -23.27 24.57
CA THR A 117 16.21 -23.44 25.17
C THR A 117 16.08 -23.68 26.67
N GLN A 118 17.17 -24.18 27.26
CA GLN A 118 17.26 -24.31 28.71
C GLN A 118 17.70 -22.98 29.31
N ILE A 119 16.80 -22.33 30.04
CA ILE A 119 17.04 -21.00 30.65
C ILE A 119 17.64 -21.17 32.07
N SER A 120 17.26 -22.24 32.78
CA SER A 120 17.91 -22.65 34.04
C SER A 120 17.88 -24.16 34.22
N GLU A 121 18.49 -24.68 35.29
CA GLU A 121 18.66 -26.12 35.56
C GLU A 121 17.35 -26.93 35.43
N ASN A 122 16.21 -26.34 35.80
CA ASN A 122 14.90 -26.99 35.74
C ASN A 122 13.85 -26.19 34.94
N VAL A 123 14.25 -25.11 34.24
CA VAL A 123 13.32 -24.26 33.48
C VAL A 123 13.73 -24.21 32.01
N ARG A 124 12.79 -24.60 31.16
CA ARG A 124 12.85 -24.46 29.71
C ARG A 124 12.05 -23.22 29.34
N GLY A 125 12.50 -22.48 28.35
CA GLY A 125 11.68 -21.42 27.79
C GLY A 125 12.11 -21.02 26.39
N TRP A 126 11.24 -20.27 25.73
CA TRP A 126 11.48 -19.76 24.40
C TRP A 126 12.68 -18.81 24.38
N GLY A 127 13.58 -19.01 23.43
CA GLY A 127 14.68 -18.10 23.15
C GLY A 127 14.23 -16.81 22.44
N PRO A 128 15.18 -15.97 21.99
CA PRO A 128 14.86 -14.77 21.23
C PRO A 128 14.06 -15.08 19.96
N CYS A 129 13.25 -14.13 19.54
CA CYS A 129 12.47 -14.26 18.32
C CYS A 129 13.27 -13.80 17.11
N GLU A 130 13.87 -14.74 16.38
CA GLU A 130 14.77 -14.45 15.27
C GLU A 130 14.02 -14.25 13.95
N GLY A 131 14.40 -13.24 13.17
CA GLY A 131 13.86 -13.01 11.83
C GLY A 131 12.45 -12.41 11.76
N GLN A 132 11.85 -12.05 12.91
CA GLN A 132 10.61 -11.28 12.92
C GLN A 132 10.81 -9.89 12.30
N ALA A 133 9.74 -9.34 11.71
CA ALA A 133 9.73 -7.96 11.22
C ALA A 133 8.64 -7.18 11.96
N LEU A 134 9.04 -6.13 12.66
CA LEU A 134 8.14 -5.23 13.39
C LEU A 134 7.79 -4.00 12.53
N PRO A 135 6.72 -3.25 12.88
CA PRO A 135 6.39 -2.02 12.18
C PRO A 135 7.51 -0.99 12.29
N ASN A 136 7.69 -0.20 11.23
CA ASN A 136 8.64 0.90 11.26
C ASN A 136 8.17 1.95 12.28
N LYS A 137 9.08 2.37 13.15
CA LYS A 137 8.78 3.36 14.19
C LYS A 137 8.30 4.68 13.56
N GLY A 138 7.09 5.10 13.94
CA GLY A 138 6.48 6.34 13.45
C GLY A 138 5.70 6.20 12.14
N SER A 139 5.68 5.03 11.50
CA SER A 139 4.85 4.80 10.32
C SER A 139 3.38 4.63 10.71
N THR A 140 2.51 5.45 10.13
CA THR A 140 1.06 5.43 10.39
C THR A 140 0.26 4.76 9.27
N GLU A 141 0.86 4.61 8.09
CA GLU A 141 0.24 4.13 6.85
C GLU A 141 1.17 3.22 6.02
N GLY A 142 0.59 2.53 5.04
CA GLY A 142 1.31 1.69 4.08
C GLY A 142 1.92 0.41 4.65
N ALA A 143 2.68 -0.31 3.81
CA ALA A 143 3.39 -1.53 4.20
C ALA A 143 4.24 -1.41 5.49
N PRO A 144 4.93 -0.28 5.75
CA PRO A 144 5.74 -0.11 6.96
C PRO A 144 4.95 0.01 8.28
N ALA A 145 3.67 0.42 8.23
CA ALA A 145 2.85 0.56 9.42
C ALA A 145 2.27 -0.76 9.92
N CYS A 146 2.28 -1.80 9.08
CA CYS A 146 1.70 -3.11 9.38
C CYS A 146 0.28 -3.02 9.93
N LYS A 147 -0.56 -2.24 9.26
CA LYS A 147 -1.99 -2.11 9.56
C LYS A 147 -2.77 -2.84 8.48
N CYS A 148 -4.07 -3.01 8.70
CA CYS A 148 -4.95 -3.50 7.65
C CYS A 148 -4.84 -2.57 6.43
N PHE A 149 -4.86 -3.13 5.21
CA PHE A 149 -4.60 -2.40 3.96
C PHE A 149 -3.12 -1.99 3.76
N SER A 150 -2.18 -2.68 4.43
CA SER A 150 -0.75 -2.48 4.24
C SER A 150 -0.20 -3.19 3.00
N ALA A 151 -0.90 -4.22 2.51
CA ALA A 151 -0.60 -4.90 1.25
C ALA A 151 -1.89 -5.32 0.52
N GLY A 152 -1.89 -5.20 -0.80
CA GLY A 152 -2.98 -5.69 -1.61
C GLY A 152 -3.05 -5.14 -3.03
N ARG A 153 -4.18 -5.41 -3.67
CA ARG A 153 -4.52 -4.93 -5.01
C ARG A 153 -6.02 -4.67 -5.10
N TRP A 154 -6.37 -3.44 -5.47
CA TRP A 154 -7.71 -3.14 -5.98
C TRP A 154 -7.63 -3.04 -7.50
N LYS A 155 -8.20 -4.03 -8.19
CA LYS A 155 -8.22 -4.10 -9.64
C LYS A 155 -9.54 -3.56 -10.16
N ILE A 156 -9.46 -2.49 -10.95
CA ILE A 156 -10.59 -1.91 -11.68
C ILE A 156 -10.34 -2.14 -13.17
N ASP A 157 -11.25 -2.83 -13.87
CA ASP A 157 -11.00 -3.30 -15.24
C ASP A 157 -11.02 -2.15 -16.26
N ASN A 158 -11.83 -1.13 -16.03
CA ASN A 158 -11.96 0.06 -16.84
C ASN A 158 -11.85 1.32 -15.99
N VAL A 159 -10.88 2.17 -16.31
CA VAL A 159 -10.68 3.47 -15.63
C VAL A 159 -10.57 4.63 -16.62
N VAL A 160 -10.95 4.41 -17.88
CA VAL A 160 -10.75 5.41 -18.93
C VAL A 160 -11.90 6.43 -18.88
N PRO A 161 -11.63 7.73 -18.69
CA PRO A 161 -12.62 8.77 -18.86
C PRO A 161 -12.73 9.18 -20.34
N CYS A 162 -13.87 9.71 -20.74
CA CYS A 162 -14.11 10.26 -22.06
C CYS A 162 -14.39 11.76 -22.00
N THR A 163 -13.74 12.52 -22.88
CA THR A 163 -14.04 13.94 -23.08
C THR A 163 -15.19 14.11 -24.07
N VAL A 164 -16.17 14.93 -23.69
CA VAL A 164 -17.30 15.32 -24.52
C VAL A 164 -17.21 16.82 -24.81
N PRO A 165 -16.73 17.23 -25.99
CA PRO A 165 -16.71 18.63 -26.39
C PRO A 165 -18.09 19.08 -26.88
N TYR A 166 -18.47 20.31 -26.55
CA TYR A 166 -19.68 20.97 -27.06
C TYR A 166 -19.32 22.17 -27.94
N PRO A 167 -20.15 22.52 -28.94
CA PRO A 167 -19.91 23.69 -29.80
C PRO A 167 -19.82 25.03 -29.06
N SER A 168 -20.39 25.11 -27.84
CA SER A 168 -20.28 26.26 -26.94
C SER A 168 -18.85 26.51 -26.41
N GLY A 169 -17.89 25.62 -26.70
CA GLY A 169 -16.54 25.66 -26.17
C GLY A 169 -16.39 24.97 -24.80
N SER A 170 -17.50 24.53 -24.20
CA SER A 170 -17.47 23.73 -22.97
C SER A 170 -17.06 22.28 -23.26
N ALA A 171 -16.38 21.65 -22.33
CA ALA A 171 -16.09 20.21 -22.36
C ALA A 171 -16.45 19.59 -21.02
N TYR A 172 -16.91 18.35 -21.07
CA TYR A 172 -17.26 17.54 -19.90
C TYR A 172 -16.47 16.24 -19.92
N LEU A 173 -16.25 15.63 -18.75
CA LEU A 173 -15.74 14.26 -18.67
C LEU A 173 -16.88 13.33 -18.27
N VAL A 174 -16.92 12.17 -18.89
CA VAL A 174 -17.90 11.12 -18.60
C VAL A 174 -17.19 9.79 -18.46
N SER A 175 -17.75 8.89 -17.66
CA SER A 175 -17.31 7.49 -17.65
C SER A 175 -17.51 6.86 -19.03
N THR A 176 -16.54 6.06 -19.48
CA THR A 176 -16.73 5.13 -20.59
C THR A 176 -17.85 4.12 -20.28
N VAL A 177 -18.39 3.50 -21.34
CA VAL A 177 -19.28 2.34 -21.24
C VAL A 177 -18.56 1.12 -21.81
N VAL A 178 -18.86 -0.06 -21.27
CA VAL A 178 -18.40 -1.31 -21.90
C VAL A 178 -19.38 -1.64 -23.02
N ASP A 179 -18.87 -1.66 -24.25
CA ASP A 179 -19.65 -2.07 -25.42
C ASP A 179 -20.02 -3.55 -25.28
N PRO A 180 -21.32 -3.91 -25.24
CA PRO A 180 -21.75 -5.29 -25.07
C PRO A 180 -21.37 -6.20 -26.24
N ALA A 181 -21.13 -5.67 -27.44
CA ALA A 181 -20.76 -6.45 -28.61
C ALA A 181 -19.26 -6.80 -28.61
N THR A 182 -18.40 -5.89 -28.16
CA THR A 182 -16.93 -6.06 -28.20
C THR A 182 -16.31 -6.35 -26.84
N GLY A 183 -17.02 -6.10 -25.74
CA GLY A 183 -16.52 -6.16 -24.37
C GLY A 183 -15.48 -5.08 -24.06
N LYS A 184 -15.31 -4.08 -24.93
CA LYS A 184 -14.28 -3.02 -24.79
C LYS A 184 -14.89 -1.74 -24.25
N ALA A 185 -14.10 -0.99 -23.49
CA ALA A 185 -14.48 0.35 -23.06
C ALA A 185 -14.54 1.29 -24.29
N ALA A 186 -15.65 2.00 -24.43
CA ALA A 186 -15.90 3.00 -25.47
C ALA A 186 -16.52 4.25 -24.84
N CYS A 187 -16.36 5.40 -25.50
CA CYS A 187 -17.09 6.59 -25.09
C CYS A 187 -18.59 6.39 -25.35
N PRO A 188 -19.47 6.85 -24.45
CA PRO A 188 -20.90 6.77 -24.68
C PRO A 188 -21.27 7.59 -25.93
N ASP A 189 -22.19 7.06 -26.73
CA ASP A 189 -22.76 7.79 -27.86
C ASP A 189 -23.61 8.94 -27.34
N ILE A 190 -23.20 10.16 -27.65
CA ILE A 190 -23.90 11.38 -27.23
C ILE A 190 -24.60 11.95 -28.46
N PRO A 191 -25.95 11.96 -28.50
CA PRO A 191 -26.70 12.42 -29.65
C PRO A 191 -26.33 13.85 -30.05
N ALA A 192 -26.21 14.08 -31.36
CA ALA A 192 -26.06 15.41 -31.90
C ALA A 192 -27.24 16.30 -31.48
N GLY A 193 -26.95 17.51 -31.00
CA GLY A 193 -27.97 18.43 -30.48
C GLY A 193 -28.37 18.20 -29.02
N SER A 194 -27.72 17.27 -28.31
CA SER A 194 -27.87 17.17 -26.85
C SER A 194 -27.45 18.48 -26.16
N SER A 195 -28.21 18.89 -25.16
CA SER A 195 -27.87 20.06 -24.34
C SER A 195 -26.85 19.67 -23.26
N PRO A 196 -25.83 20.50 -22.96
CA PRO A 196 -24.91 20.25 -21.86
C PRO A 196 -25.60 20.45 -20.49
N PRO A 197 -25.20 19.71 -19.43
CA PRO A 197 -24.20 18.64 -19.43
C PRO A 197 -24.74 17.34 -20.06
N PRO A 198 -23.85 16.43 -20.52
CA PRO A 198 -24.26 15.14 -21.06
C PRO A 198 -24.98 14.31 -20.00
N SER A 199 -25.93 13.48 -20.45
CA SER A 199 -26.60 12.52 -19.57
C SER A 199 -25.61 11.48 -19.07
N LYS A 200 -25.70 11.13 -17.78
CA LYS A 200 -24.94 10.05 -17.17
C LYS A 200 -25.27 8.71 -17.86
N PRO A 201 -24.26 7.89 -18.24
CA PRO A 201 -24.50 6.56 -18.80
C PRO A 201 -25.34 5.69 -17.85
N ILE A 202 -26.22 4.84 -18.39
CA ILE A 202 -27.11 3.99 -17.56
C ILE A 202 -26.36 2.76 -17.03
N SER A 203 -25.41 2.23 -17.80
CA SER A 203 -24.60 1.09 -17.40
C SER A 203 -23.53 1.48 -16.38
N ASP A 204 -23.14 0.51 -15.56
CA ASP A 204 -21.98 0.64 -14.68
C ASP A 204 -20.71 0.94 -15.51
N TRP A 205 -19.80 1.69 -14.91
CA TRP A 205 -18.56 2.08 -15.56
C TRP A 205 -17.57 0.93 -15.65
N SER A 206 -17.45 0.16 -14.56
CA SER A 206 -16.33 -0.77 -14.41
C SER A 206 -16.62 -1.87 -13.40
N THR A 207 -16.17 -3.08 -13.71
CA THR A 207 -16.08 -4.18 -12.76
C THR A 207 -14.85 -4.01 -11.87
N SER A 208 -14.95 -4.46 -10.61
CA SER A 208 -13.82 -4.40 -9.69
C SER A 208 -13.66 -5.65 -8.84
N SER A 209 -12.41 -5.89 -8.43
CA SER A 209 -12.03 -6.99 -7.53
C SER A 209 -10.94 -6.54 -6.58
N LEU A 210 -10.95 -7.08 -5.36
CA LEU A 210 -10.05 -6.69 -4.28
C LEU A 210 -9.32 -7.92 -3.74
N GLU A 211 -8.03 -7.77 -3.47
CA GLU A 211 -7.23 -8.70 -2.69
C GLU A 211 -6.45 -7.89 -1.65
N VAL A 212 -6.64 -8.15 -0.37
CA VAL A 212 -5.99 -7.39 0.71
C VAL A 212 -5.63 -8.27 1.89
N ASP A 213 -4.66 -7.83 2.67
CA ASP A 213 -4.07 -8.53 3.82
C ASP A 213 -4.98 -8.73 5.03
N CYS A 214 -6.19 -8.16 5.02
CA CYS A 214 -7.13 -8.19 6.14
C CYS A 214 -8.59 -8.28 5.68
N ALA A 215 -9.45 -8.82 6.53
CA ALA A 215 -10.89 -8.92 6.33
C ALA A 215 -11.62 -7.77 7.05
N GLY A 216 -12.76 -7.32 6.51
CA GLY A 216 -13.50 -6.20 7.08
C GLY A 216 -14.59 -5.62 6.19
N GLN A 217 -15.12 -4.48 6.63
CA GLN A 217 -16.10 -3.68 5.90
C GLN A 217 -15.47 -2.37 5.48
N TYR A 218 -15.49 -2.10 4.18
CA TYR A 218 -14.74 -1.02 3.55
C TYR A 218 -15.67 -0.15 2.69
N GLU A 219 -15.49 1.16 2.75
CA GLU A 219 -15.88 2.09 1.70
C GLU A 219 -14.65 2.34 0.84
N LEU A 220 -14.71 1.90 -0.43
CA LEU A 220 -13.64 2.09 -1.40
C LEU A 220 -14.05 3.17 -2.38
N CYS A 221 -13.24 4.21 -2.48
CA CYS A 221 -13.51 5.34 -3.36
C CYS A 221 -12.41 5.50 -4.41
N PHE A 222 -12.85 5.72 -5.64
CA PHE A 222 -12.03 6.12 -6.77
C PHE A 222 -12.37 7.56 -7.14
N GLU A 223 -11.38 8.46 -7.07
CA GLU A 223 -11.57 9.88 -7.30
C GLU A 223 -10.63 10.39 -8.40
N LEU A 224 -11.17 11.07 -9.42
CA LEU A 224 -10.35 11.72 -10.46
C LEU A 224 -10.12 13.18 -10.12
N LYS A 225 -8.88 13.64 -10.25
CA LYS A 225 -8.46 15.00 -9.90
C LYS A 225 -7.56 15.61 -10.97
N ALA A 226 -7.81 16.85 -11.35
CA ALA A 226 -6.91 17.61 -12.21
C ALA A 226 -5.78 18.25 -11.37
N GLY A 227 -4.55 17.76 -11.55
CA GLY A 227 -3.38 18.11 -10.73
C GLY A 227 -2.13 17.32 -11.10
N ASP A 228 -1.10 17.39 -10.26
CA ASP A 228 0.15 16.64 -10.43
C ASP A 228 0.19 15.45 -9.46
N VAL A 229 0.26 14.23 -9.99
CA VAL A 229 0.32 13.00 -9.19
C VAL A 229 1.54 12.93 -8.27
N GLN A 230 2.64 13.58 -8.63
CA GLN A 230 3.88 13.60 -7.85
C GLN A 230 3.80 14.59 -6.68
N ASN A 231 2.94 15.61 -6.81
CA ASN A 231 2.76 16.66 -5.82
C ASN A 231 1.25 16.87 -5.57
N PRO A 232 0.54 15.85 -5.07
CA PRO A 232 -0.90 15.92 -4.89
C PRO A 232 -1.23 17.00 -3.86
N SER A 233 -2.24 17.81 -4.16
CA SER A 233 -2.69 18.89 -3.29
C SER A 233 -4.16 18.73 -2.91
N ALA A 234 -4.52 19.20 -1.71
CA ALA A 234 -5.91 19.37 -1.31
C ALA A 234 -6.65 20.39 -2.19
N SER A 235 -5.92 21.30 -2.84
CA SER A 235 -6.47 22.28 -3.79
C SER A 235 -6.64 21.74 -5.22
N ASP A 236 -6.31 20.46 -5.46
CA ASP A 236 -6.48 19.88 -6.79
C ASP A 236 -7.95 19.68 -7.13
N CYS A 237 -8.23 19.87 -8.41
CA CYS A 237 -9.57 20.01 -8.93
C CYS A 237 -10.27 18.64 -8.98
N SER A 238 -11.10 18.32 -8.00
CA SER A 238 -11.88 17.07 -8.01
C SER A 238 -12.92 17.08 -9.13
N LEU A 239 -12.85 16.09 -10.01
CA LEU A 239 -13.72 15.93 -11.17
C LEU A 239 -14.93 15.05 -10.85
N THR A 240 -14.67 13.94 -10.17
CA THR A 240 -15.66 12.94 -9.79
C THR A 240 -15.09 12.06 -8.69
N LYS A 241 -15.96 11.56 -7.83
CA LYS A 241 -15.66 10.55 -6.83
C LYS A 241 -16.75 9.49 -6.87
N VAL A 242 -16.36 8.24 -7.08
CA VAL A 242 -17.27 7.09 -7.04
C VAL A 242 -16.83 6.17 -5.93
N CYS A 243 -17.77 5.79 -5.06
CA CYS A 243 -17.51 4.93 -3.93
C CYS A 243 -18.39 3.68 -3.99
N ILE A 244 -17.85 2.57 -3.50
CA ILE A 244 -18.57 1.32 -3.28
C ILE A 244 -18.36 0.83 -1.86
N ASP A 245 -19.41 0.31 -1.25
CA ASP A 245 -19.31 -0.45 -0.01
C ASP A 245 -18.94 -1.89 -0.34
N ALA A 246 -17.97 -2.43 0.40
CA ALA A 246 -17.45 -3.77 0.23
C ALA A 246 -17.40 -4.50 1.58
N GLU A 247 -17.97 -5.70 1.63
CA GLU A 247 -17.75 -6.65 2.71
C GLU A 247 -16.75 -7.69 2.25
N TYR A 248 -15.51 -7.58 2.75
CA TYR A 248 -14.40 -8.44 2.35
C TYR A 248 -14.15 -9.50 3.41
N THR A 249 -14.39 -10.77 3.05
CA THR A 249 -14.56 -11.84 4.05
C THR A 249 -13.35 -12.75 4.23
N LYS A 250 -12.46 -12.83 3.25
CA LYS A 250 -11.27 -13.69 3.24
C LYS A 250 -10.02 -12.91 2.87
N GLU A 251 -9.09 -12.82 3.82
CA GLU A 251 -7.76 -12.21 3.67
C GLU A 251 -6.97 -12.89 2.56
N ASN A 252 -6.18 -12.13 1.80
CA ASN A 252 -5.27 -12.61 0.76
C ASN A 252 -5.94 -13.47 -0.32
N VAL A 253 -7.24 -13.23 -0.57
CA VAL A 253 -8.01 -13.90 -1.63
C VAL A 253 -8.69 -12.85 -2.49
N THR A 254 -8.43 -12.86 -3.79
CA THR A 254 -9.17 -12.03 -4.74
C THR A 254 -10.69 -12.29 -4.62
N GLN A 255 -11.44 -11.25 -4.27
CA GLN A 255 -12.90 -11.25 -4.19
C GLN A 255 -13.48 -10.22 -5.16
N LYS A 256 -14.54 -10.60 -5.87
CA LYS A 256 -15.28 -9.68 -6.74
C LYS A 256 -16.10 -8.72 -5.88
N LEU A 257 -16.05 -7.44 -6.21
CA LEU A 257 -16.83 -6.40 -5.53
C LEU A 257 -18.01 -5.93 -6.39
N ALA A 258 -18.81 -5.02 -5.83
CA ALA A 258 -19.80 -4.28 -6.59
C ALA A 258 -19.12 -3.52 -7.75
N ASN A 259 -19.87 -3.36 -8.84
CA ASN A 259 -19.41 -2.55 -9.96
C ASN A 259 -19.38 -1.07 -9.57
N LEU A 260 -18.45 -0.33 -10.17
CA LEU A 260 -18.36 1.11 -10.00
C LEU A 260 -19.43 1.79 -10.87
N PRO A 261 -20.23 2.69 -10.30
CA PRO A 261 -21.26 3.38 -11.05
C PRO A 261 -20.65 4.34 -12.08
N SER A 262 -21.39 4.59 -13.15
CA SER A 262 -21.08 5.63 -14.13
C SER A 262 -21.14 7.03 -13.50
N TRP A 263 -20.51 8.00 -14.17
CA TRP A 263 -20.38 9.36 -13.66
C TRP A 263 -20.23 10.39 -14.79
N VAL A 264 -20.49 11.65 -14.45
CA VAL A 264 -20.27 12.84 -15.30
C VAL A 264 -19.68 13.94 -14.44
N ALA A 265 -18.55 14.51 -14.88
CA ALA A 265 -17.93 15.66 -14.24
C ALA A 265 -18.54 16.94 -14.82
N THR A 266 -19.27 17.70 -14.00
CA THR A 266 -19.97 18.92 -14.41
C THR A 266 -19.15 20.19 -14.22
N ASN A 267 -18.04 20.13 -13.46
CA ASN A 267 -17.15 21.27 -13.25
C ASN A 267 -16.26 21.50 -14.49
N THR A 268 -16.74 22.35 -15.40
CA THR A 268 -16.07 22.64 -16.67
C THR A 268 -14.69 23.27 -16.49
N THR A 269 -14.45 24.07 -15.45
CA THR A 269 -13.12 24.64 -15.16
C THR A 269 -12.12 23.55 -14.81
N CYS A 270 -12.50 22.62 -13.93
CA CYS A 270 -11.64 21.48 -13.58
C CYS A 270 -11.43 20.53 -14.78
N VAL A 271 -12.47 20.31 -15.60
CA VAL A 271 -12.34 19.54 -16.84
C VAL A 271 -11.35 20.18 -17.80
N GLN A 272 -11.41 21.50 -18.02
CA GLN A 272 -10.44 22.17 -18.90
C GLN A 272 -9.01 22.10 -18.35
N ARG A 273 -8.84 22.23 -17.03
CA ARG A 273 -7.54 21.98 -16.38
C ARG A 273 -7.07 20.57 -16.68
N TRP A 274 -7.89 19.55 -16.45
CA TRP A 274 -7.57 18.14 -16.73
C TRP A 274 -7.12 17.92 -18.17
N ARG A 275 -7.85 18.47 -19.15
CA ARG A 275 -7.50 18.32 -20.57
C ARG A 275 -6.15 18.92 -20.92
N THR A 276 -5.79 20.02 -20.26
CA THR A 276 -4.57 20.80 -20.54
C THR A 276 -3.34 20.22 -19.83
N VAL A 277 -3.46 19.92 -18.53
CA VAL A 277 -2.32 19.51 -17.68
C VAL A 277 -2.29 18.02 -17.38
N GLY A 278 -3.40 17.32 -17.61
CA GLY A 278 -3.60 15.95 -17.16
C GLY A 278 -4.16 15.91 -15.75
N GLY A 279 -3.99 14.78 -15.10
CA GLY A 279 -4.42 14.63 -13.72
C GLY A 279 -4.06 13.27 -13.18
N TYR A 280 -4.76 12.89 -12.12
CA TYR A 280 -4.53 11.61 -11.47
C TYR A 280 -5.82 11.06 -10.85
N ALA A 281 -5.86 9.76 -10.64
CA ALA A 281 -6.84 9.12 -9.79
C ALA A 281 -6.26 8.86 -8.40
N GLU A 282 -7.07 9.02 -7.35
CA GLU A 282 -6.80 8.54 -6.00
C GLU A 282 -7.70 7.35 -5.72
N MET A 283 -7.09 6.25 -5.29
CA MET A 283 -7.80 5.11 -4.71
C MET A 283 -7.68 5.21 -3.19
N SER A 284 -8.83 5.24 -2.52
CA SER A 284 -8.89 5.41 -1.08
C SER A 284 -9.80 4.39 -0.42
N VAL A 285 -9.51 4.08 0.83
CA VAL A 285 -10.30 3.19 1.67
C VAL A 285 -10.63 3.88 2.99
N LYS A 286 -11.83 3.63 3.50
CA LYS A 286 -12.20 3.90 4.89
C LYS A 286 -13.02 2.74 5.42
N GLY A 287 -12.79 2.29 6.64
CA GLY A 287 -13.57 1.16 7.15
C GLY A 287 -13.12 0.61 8.49
N LEU A 288 -13.56 -0.61 8.76
CA LEU A 288 -13.26 -1.35 9.97
C LEU A 288 -12.89 -2.80 9.64
N SER A 289 -11.80 -3.30 10.20
CA SER A 289 -11.42 -4.71 10.09
C SER A 289 -12.37 -5.59 10.91
N VAL A 290 -12.39 -6.89 10.63
CA VAL A 290 -13.08 -7.89 11.47
C VAL A 290 -12.51 -7.94 12.90
N ARG A 291 -11.34 -7.35 13.14
CA ARG A 291 -10.69 -7.23 14.44
C ARG A 291 -10.95 -5.88 15.14
N CYS A 292 -11.88 -5.07 14.60
CA CYS A 292 -12.21 -3.74 15.09
C CYS A 292 -11.10 -2.69 14.90
N ASP A 293 -10.15 -2.93 14.01
CA ASP A 293 -9.11 -1.96 13.69
C ASP A 293 -9.67 -0.95 12.69
N ALA A 294 -9.51 0.34 12.99
CA ALA A 294 -9.88 1.40 12.07
C ALA A 294 -8.96 1.36 10.84
N ILE A 295 -9.56 1.50 9.66
CA ILE A 295 -8.86 1.56 8.38
C ILE A 295 -9.04 2.98 7.87
N ASP A 296 -8.03 3.80 8.13
CA ASP A 296 -7.99 5.23 7.83
C ASP A 296 -6.52 5.70 7.80
N ASP A 297 -6.31 6.99 7.54
CA ASP A 297 -4.99 7.65 7.51
C ASP A 297 -4.33 7.81 8.90
N GLY A 298 -4.91 7.24 9.96
CA GLY A 298 -4.51 7.45 11.35
C GLY A 298 -5.09 8.71 12.00
N ALA A 299 -5.75 9.58 11.22
CA ALA A 299 -6.47 10.76 11.69
C ALA A 299 -8.00 10.64 11.47
N GLY A 300 -8.48 9.46 11.04
CA GLY A 300 -9.89 9.19 10.78
C GLY A 300 -10.38 9.59 9.38
N ASN A 301 -9.49 10.05 8.49
CA ASN A 301 -9.84 10.34 7.10
C ASN A 301 -9.57 9.13 6.19
N PRO A 302 -10.17 9.07 4.99
CA PRO A 302 -9.89 8.00 4.04
C PRO A 302 -8.39 7.87 3.74
N TYR A 303 -7.87 6.65 3.86
CA TYR A 303 -6.49 6.32 3.54
C TYR A 303 -6.31 6.19 2.03
N VAL A 304 -5.43 6.99 1.42
CA VAL A 304 -5.11 6.93 -0.01
C VAL A 304 -3.96 5.95 -0.23
N PHE A 305 -4.28 4.74 -0.69
CA PHE A 305 -3.30 3.65 -0.84
C PHE A 305 -2.66 3.58 -2.24
N ALA A 306 -3.30 4.16 -3.26
CA ALA A 306 -2.74 4.19 -4.60
C ALA A 306 -3.14 5.46 -5.37
N ARG A 307 -2.24 5.89 -6.28
CA ARG A 307 -2.49 6.98 -7.22
C ARG A 307 -2.13 6.55 -8.62
N LEU A 308 -2.98 6.90 -9.60
CA LEU A 308 -2.76 6.57 -11.01
C LEU A 308 -2.65 7.86 -11.83
N SER A 309 -1.64 7.94 -12.71
CA SER A 309 -1.36 9.14 -13.50
C SER A 309 -2.09 9.14 -14.84
N TYR A 310 -2.79 10.23 -15.16
CA TYR A 310 -3.51 10.43 -16.42
C TYR A 310 -2.88 11.52 -17.27
N CYS A 311 -2.73 11.24 -18.56
CA CYS A 311 -2.14 12.18 -19.49
C CYS A 311 -3.11 13.30 -19.90
N PRO A 312 -2.59 14.50 -20.19
CA PRO A 312 -3.33 15.53 -20.91
C PRO A 312 -3.68 15.09 -22.33
N GLU A 313 -4.66 15.74 -22.95
CA GLU A 313 -5.14 15.38 -24.30
C GLU A 313 -4.07 15.55 -25.38
N LYS A 314 -3.15 16.51 -25.22
CA LYS A 314 -2.03 16.70 -26.16
C LYS A 314 -1.18 15.44 -26.33
N CYS A 315 -1.14 14.55 -25.33
CA CYS A 315 -0.40 13.30 -25.40
C CYS A 315 -1.02 12.28 -26.35
N ALA A 316 -2.31 12.39 -26.64
CA ALA A 316 -2.96 11.56 -27.66
C ALA A 316 -2.49 11.96 -29.07
N ILE A 317 -2.13 13.24 -29.27
CA ILE A 317 -1.70 13.80 -30.56
C ILE A 317 -0.18 13.68 -30.72
N THR A 318 0.57 13.93 -29.65
CA THR A 318 2.04 13.91 -29.67
C THR A 318 2.59 13.09 -28.49
N PRO A 319 2.59 11.75 -28.60
CA PRO A 319 2.99 10.85 -27.51
C PRO A 319 4.48 10.96 -27.14
N SER A 320 5.31 11.54 -28.01
CA SER A 320 6.76 11.68 -27.82
C SER A 320 7.15 12.81 -26.87
N LEU A 321 6.20 13.63 -26.40
CA LEU A 321 6.49 14.71 -25.47
C LEU A 321 6.94 14.16 -24.10
N PRO A 322 7.93 14.78 -23.44
CA PRO A 322 8.45 14.31 -22.15
C PRO A 322 7.39 14.16 -21.05
N GLU A 323 6.37 15.02 -21.04
CA GLU A 323 5.25 14.95 -20.10
C GLU A 323 4.35 13.73 -20.32
N CYS A 324 4.33 13.19 -21.55
CA CYS A 324 3.51 12.03 -21.92
C CYS A 324 4.17 10.70 -21.54
N ALA A 325 5.50 10.70 -21.36
CA ALA A 325 6.25 9.51 -20.95
C ALA A 325 5.91 9.02 -19.53
N LYS A 326 5.26 9.87 -18.71
CA LYS A 326 5.04 9.63 -17.28
C LYS A 326 3.61 9.22 -16.91
N CYS A 327 2.69 9.18 -17.86
CA CYS A 327 1.30 8.81 -17.58
C CYS A 327 0.92 7.50 -18.25
N ARG A 328 0.18 6.65 -17.53
CA ARG A 328 -0.15 5.27 -17.91
C ARG A 328 -1.66 5.15 -18.04
N GLY A 329 -2.13 4.55 -19.13
CA GLY A 329 -3.56 4.29 -19.38
C GLY A 329 -4.10 3.02 -18.70
N GLY A 330 -3.72 2.75 -17.44
CA GLY A 330 -4.10 1.53 -16.71
C GLY A 330 -4.71 1.85 -15.35
N GLY A 331 -5.65 1.02 -14.91
CA GLY A 331 -6.50 1.20 -13.71
C GLY A 331 -6.14 0.34 -12.51
N ASP A 332 -5.02 -0.39 -12.58
CA ASP A 332 -4.63 -1.32 -11.54
C ASP A 332 -3.65 -0.68 -10.55
N GLY A 333 -4.03 -0.68 -9.27
CA GLY A 333 -3.18 -0.26 -8.16
C GLY A 333 -2.85 -1.45 -7.27
N SER A 334 -1.57 -1.85 -7.25
CA SER A 334 -0.98 -2.67 -6.19
C SER A 334 -0.34 -1.76 -5.15
N PHE A 335 -0.43 -2.13 -3.88
CA PHE A 335 0.17 -1.40 -2.77
C PHE A 335 0.77 -2.38 -1.75
#